data_AF-A0AAE5CN28-F1
#
_entry.id   AF-A0AAE5CN28-F1
#
_cell.length_a   1.000
_cell.length_b   1.000
_cell.length_c   1.000
_cell.angle_alpha   90.00
_cell.angle_beta   90.00
_cell.angle_gamma   90.00
#
_symmetry.space_group_name_H-M   'P 1'
#
loop_
_entity.id
_entity.type
_entity.pdbx_description
1 polymer ?
#
loop_
_entity_poly.entity_id
_entity_poly.type
_entity_poly.pdbx_seq_one_letter_code
_entity_poly.pdbx_strand_id
1 'polypeptide(L)' 'MAAAYLYHVCNNHPFVDGNKRTALACALVFLDMNGIGVDDPEGVLFDLTMRAASGLLEKPAIASELRRLARDTAAEHG' A
#
# COMPACT_ATOMS: atom_id res chain seq x y z
N MET A 1 -8.20 -4.30 -3.53
CA MET A 1 -7.41 -4.01 -4.75
C MET A 1 -6.06 -3.37 -4.43
N ALA A 2 -5.96 -2.32 -3.61
CA ALA A 2 -4.69 -1.70 -3.18
C ALA A 2 -3.59 -2.71 -2.74
N ALA A 3 -3.94 -3.68 -1.90
CA ALA A 3 -3.02 -4.73 -1.45
C ALA A 3 -2.44 -5.59 -2.59
N ALA A 4 -3.19 -5.79 -3.68
CA ALA A 4 -2.71 -6.53 -4.83
C ALA A 4 -1.63 -5.74 -5.61
N TYR A 5 -1.76 -4.41 -5.68
CA TYR A 5 -0.71 -3.55 -6.25
C TYR A 5 0.57 -3.62 -5.43
N LEU A 6 0.48 -3.48 -4.09
CA LEU A 6 1.65 -3.59 -3.22
C LEU A 6 2.32 -4.97 -3.36
N TYR A 7 1.54 -6.04 -3.33
CA TYR A 7 2.06 -7.40 -3.38
C TYR A 7 2.70 -7.74 -4.74
N HIS A 8 1.98 -7.54 -5.84
CA HIS A 8 2.45 -8.01 -7.15
C HIS A 8 3.57 -7.15 -7.72
N VAL A 9 3.54 -5.82 -7.52
CA VAL A 9 4.64 -4.96 -8.00
C VAL A 9 5.92 -5.21 -7.19
N CYS A 10 5.82 -5.47 -5.88
CA CYS A 10 6.97 -5.85 -5.07
C CYS A 10 7.58 -7.18 -5.53
N ASN A 11 6.76 -8.21 -5.74
CA ASN A 11 7.23 -9.59 -5.91
C ASN A 11 7.50 -9.99 -7.37
N ASN A 12 6.93 -9.27 -8.35
CA ASN A 12 7.17 -9.57 -9.77
C ASN A 12 8.38 -8.83 -10.35
N HIS A 13 9.00 -7.93 -9.57
CA HIS A 13 10.19 -7.15 -9.94
C HIS A 13 10.15 -6.54 -11.36
N PRO A 14 9.09 -5.81 -11.75
CA PRO A 14 8.95 -5.29 -13.11
C PRO A 14 9.94 -4.16 -13.48
N PHE A 15 10.60 -3.55 -12.50
CA PHE A 15 11.56 -2.46 -12.71
C PHE A 15 12.99 -2.89 -12.33
N VAL A 16 13.98 -2.25 -12.97
CA VAL A 16 15.41 -2.45 -12.66
C VAL A 16 15.72 -2.09 -11.20
N ASP A 17 15.12 -1.02 -10.69
CA ASP A 17 15.13 -0.62 -9.28
C ASP A 17 13.80 0.07 -8.94
N GLY A 18 13.53 0.28 -7.65
CA GLY A 18 12.40 1.06 -7.17
C GLY A 18 11.13 0.27 -6.97
N ASN A 19 11.11 -1.05 -7.24
CA ASN A 19 9.94 -1.91 -7.12
C ASN A 19 9.12 -1.68 -5.84
N LYS A 20 9.78 -1.61 -4.68
CA LYS A 20 9.13 -1.39 -3.37
C LYS A 20 8.44 -0.02 -3.28
N ARG A 21 9.13 1.03 -3.75
CA ARG A 21 8.62 2.42 -3.75
C ARG A 21 7.44 2.54 -4.70
N THR A 22 7.56 1.98 -5.91
CA THR A 22 6.49 1.99 -6.91
C THR A 22 5.28 1.19 -6.44
N ALA A 23 5.48 0.03 -5.81
CA ALA A 23 4.41 -0.80 -5.29
C ALA A 23 3.59 -0.08 -4.21
N LEU A 24 4.27 0.57 -3.27
CA LEU A 24 3.62 1.40 -2.25
C LEU A 24 2.88 2.58 -2.87
N ALA A 25 3.51 3.31 -3.79
CA ALA A 25 2.88 4.42 -4.49
C ALA A 25 1.62 3.98 -5.24
N CYS A 26 1.65 2.86 -5.98
CA CYS A 26 0.48 2.33 -6.67
C CYS A 26 -0.67 1.98 -5.70
N ALA A 27 -0.35 1.41 -4.55
CA ALA A 27 -1.36 1.08 -3.54
C ALA A 27 -2.01 2.34 -2.95
N LEU A 28 -1.21 3.35 -2.61
CA LEU A 28 -1.69 4.61 -2.03
C LEU A 28 -2.48 5.44 -3.05
N VAL A 29 -1.98 5.60 -4.28
CA VAL A 29 -2.70 6.30 -5.36
C VAL A 29 -4.02 5.60 -5.67
N PHE A 30 -4.05 4.27 -5.65
CA PHE A 30 -5.32 3.55 -5.82
C PHE A 30 -6.33 3.88 -4.71
N LEU A 31 -5.90 3.94 -3.44
CA LEU A 31 -6.78 4.30 -2.34
C LEU A 31 -7.29 5.74 -2.47
N ASP A 32 -6.39 6.68 -2.78
CA ASP A 32 -6.70 8.09 -2.98
C ASP A 32 -7.72 8.31 -4.10
N MET A 33 -7.54 7.65 -5.25
CA MET A 33 -8.51 7.66 -6.36
C MET A 33 -9.90 7.11 -5.96
N ASN A 34 -10.00 6.38 -4.85
CA ASN A 34 -11.25 5.85 -4.30
C ASN A 34 -11.75 6.64 -3.07
N GLY A 35 -11.20 7.83 -2.81
CA GLY A 35 -11.60 8.67 -1.67
C GLY A 35 -11.14 8.12 -0.32
N ILE A 36 -10.09 7.30 -0.30
CA ILE A 36 -9.53 6.72 0.91
C ILE A 36 -8.13 7.29 1.11
N GLY A 37 -8.00 8.14 2.13
CA GLY A 37 -6.70 8.58 2.63
C GLY A 37 -6.04 7.50 3.47
N VAL A 38 -4.72 7.65 3.66
CA VAL A 38 -3.94 6.77 4.53
C VAL A 38 -3.09 7.65 5.44
N ASP A 39 -3.29 7.52 6.75
CA ASP A 39 -2.43 8.17 7.75
C ASP A 39 -1.42 7.16 8.28
N ASP A 40 -0.14 7.53 8.25
CA ASP A 40 0.95 6.68 8.73
C ASP A 40 1.87 7.39 9.73
N PRO A 41 1.33 7.86 10.88
CA PRO A 41 2.12 8.59 11.86
C PRO A 41 3.23 7.74 12.50
N GLU A 42 3.08 6.41 12.48
CA GLU A 42 4.02 5.46 13.08
C GLU A 42 5.00 4.85 12.06
N GLY A 43 4.92 5.21 10.78
CA GLY A 43 5.80 4.67 9.73
C GLY A 43 5.56 3.18 9.44
N VAL A 44 4.36 2.67 9.71
CA VAL A 44 3.93 1.28 9.49
C VAL A 44 4.01 0.89 8.02
N LEU A 45 3.76 1.82 7.08
CA LEU A 45 3.81 1.51 5.66
C LEU A 45 5.20 1.07 5.20
N PHE A 46 6.26 1.57 5.85
CA PHE A 46 7.62 1.14 5.57
C PHE A 46 7.82 -0.33 5.92
N ASP A 47 7.51 -0.75 7.15
CA ASP A 47 7.63 -2.14 7.59
C ASP A 47 6.74 -3.07 6.76
N LEU A 48 5.49 -2.64 6.52
CA LEU A 48 4.54 -3.37 5.68
C LEU A 48 5.12 -3.63 4.28
N THR A 49 5.73 -2.62 3.67
CA THR A 49 6.33 -2.73 2.33
C THR A 49 7.56 -3.63 2.34
N MET A 50 8.41 -3.55 3.38
CA MET A 50 9.58 -4.43 3.52
C MET A 50 9.16 -5.89 3.67
N ARG A 51 8.17 -6.17 4.52
CA ARG A 51 7.65 -7.52 4.77
C ARG A 51 6.89 -8.10 3.57
N ALA A 52 6.19 -7.26 2.81
CA ALA A 52 5.59 -7.68 1.54
C ALA A 52 6.66 -8.06 0.51
N ALA A 53 7.75 -7.29 0.43
CA ALA A 53 8.85 -7.53 -0.50
C ALA A 53 9.79 -8.67 -0.09
N SER A 54 9.73 -9.14 1.15
CA SER A 54 10.46 -10.34 1.59
C SER A 54 9.66 -11.63 1.38
N GLY A 55 8.44 -11.54 0.83
CA GLY A 55 7.55 -12.70 0.66
C GLY A 55 6.95 -13.21 1.98
N LEU A 56 7.08 -12.46 3.08
CA LEU A 56 6.57 -12.85 4.40
C LEU A 56 5.11 -12.42 4.65
N LEU A 57 4.50 -11.71 3.71
CA LEU A 57 3.11 -11.25 3.81
C LEU A 57 2.30 -11.59 2.58
N GLU A 58 1.14 -12.19 2.84
CA GLU A 58 0.11 -12.43 1.84
C GLU A 58 -0.81 -11.21 1.67
N LYS A 59 -1.45 -11.12 0.50
CA LYS A 59 -2.38 -10.02 0.15
C LYS A 59 -3.43 -9.72 1.23
N PRO A 60 -4.06 -10.69 1.92
CA PRO A 60 -5.03 -10.40 2.97
C PRO A 60 -4.44 -9.65 4.15
N ALA A 61 -3.21 -9.99 4.57
CA ALA A 61 -2.54 -9.31 5.68
C ALA A 61 -2.20 -7.86 5.29
N ILE A 62 -1.70 -7.66 4.07
CA ILE A 62 -1.49 -6.32 3.52
C ILE A 62 -2.78 -5.50 3.50
N ALA A 63 -3.88 -6.11 3.05
CA ALA A 63 -5.17 -5.44 3.02
C ALA A 63 -5.68 -5.09 4.43
N SER A 64 -5.35 -5.89 5.44
CA SER A 64 -5.71 -5.61 6.84
C SER A 64 -4.99 -4.37 7.36
N GLU A 65 -3.68 -4.26 7.15
CA GLU A 65 -2.92 -3.09 7.59
C GLU A 65 -3.32 -1.82 6.85
N LEU A 66 -3.51 -1.90 5.52
CA LEU A 66 -4.00 -0.74 4.76
C LEU A 66 -5.38 -0.27 5.23
N ARG A 67 -6.27 -1.18 5.66
CA ARG A 67 -7.57 -0.80 6.25
C ARG A 67 -7.42 -0.18 7.63
N ARG A 68 -6.46 -0.65 8.44
CA ARG A 68 -6.19 -0.09 9.77
C ARG A 68 -5.72 1.36 9.68
N LEU A 69 -4.96 1.69 8.63
CA LEU A 69 -4.44 3.04 8.37
C LEU A 69 -5.39 3.91 7.52
N ALA A 70 -6.48 3.33 7.01
CA ALA A 70 -7.40 4.03 6.12
C ALA A 70 -8.23 5.06 6.89
N ARG A 71 -8.38 6.25 6.29
CA ARG A 71 -9.34 7.26 6.69
C ARG A 71 -10.19 7.67 5.49
N ASP A 72 -11.45 8.00 5.74
CA ASP A 72 -12.34 8.50 4.69
C ASP A 72 -11.96 9.94 4.35
N THR A 73 -11.64 10.22 3.09
CA THR A 73 -11.30 11.57 2.60
C THR A 73 -12.38 12.14 1.68
N ALA A 74 -13.50 11.42 1.49
CA ALA A 74 -14.65 11.93 0.74
C ALA A 74 -15.28 13.17 1.40
N ALA A 75 -15.03 13.40 2.69
CA ALA A 75 -15.50 14.57 3.44
C ALA A 75 -14.62 15.83 3.28
N GLU A 76 -13.41 15.72 2.74
CA GLU A 76 -12.45 16.84 2.66
C GLU A 76 -12.52 17.65 1.35
N HIS A 77 -13.27 17.13 0.37
CA HIS A 77 -13.43 17.74 -0.96
C HIS A 77 -14.79 18.46 -1.13
N GLY A 78 -15.45 18.84 -0.02
CA GLY A 78 -16.73 19.55 0.02
C GLY A 78 -16.61 21.06 0.22
#